data_AF-A0A2N2YPC9-F1
#
_entry.id   AF-A0A2N2YPC9-F1
#
_cell.length_a   1.000
_cell.length_b   1.000
_cell.length_c   1.000
_cell.angle_alpha   90.00
_cell.angle_beta   90.00
_cell.angle_gamma   90.00
#
_symmetry.space_group_name_H-M   'P 1'
#
loop_
_entity.id
_entity.type
_entity.pdbx_description
1 polymer ?
#
loop_
_entity_poly.entity_id
_entity_poly.type
_entity_poly.pdbx_seq_one_letter_code
_entity_poly.pdbx_strand_id
1 'polypeptide(L)'
;MKELLQNIFELSIDIFFSEELENILNDVNERNLCGRLAIYLENAAKENRIKGYYADPEYNRKQNGQVKTILDEEMNVVNINCDIILHSRGNIVAQDNLIAIEMKKSNRPEEEKESDKKRLRALTKDSYDDIWSFDGVALPEHVCGYILGFYMELNIKARNCLLECYQKGIKTHEWIRNY
;
A
#
# COMPACT_ATOMS: atom_id res chain seq x y z
N MET A 1 0.01 9.80 14.25
CA MET A 1 0.33 8.59 13.43
C MET A 1 0.01 8.83 11.95
N LYS A 2 -1.23 9.14 11.57
CA LYS A 2 -1.62 9.37 10.17
C LYS A 2 -0.74 10.40 9.44
N GLU A 3 -0.61 11.60 10.01
CA GLU A 3 0.24 12.67 9.45
C GLU A 3 1.70 12.23 9.28
N LEU A 4 2.23 11.45 10.24
CA LEU A 4 3.58 10.89 10.16
C LEU A 4 3.71 9.91 8.99
N LEU A 5 2.73 9.03 8.79
CA LEU A 5 2.71 8.07 7.69
C LEU A 5 2.54 8.75 6.32
N GLN A 6 1.72 9.81 6.25
CA GLN A 6 1.65 10.67 5.05
C GLN A 6 3.02 11.26 4.76
N ASN A 7 3.67 11.88 5.75
CA ASN A 7 5.00 12.48 5.56
C ASN A 7 6.04 11.44 5.12
N ILE A 8 6.02 10.24 5.70
CA ILE A 8 6.89 9.13 5.28
C ILE A 8 6.65 8.79 3.82
N PHE A 9 5.38 8.64 3.40
CA PHE A 9 5.04 8.37 2.00
C PHE A 9 5.50 9.49 1.07
N GLU A 10 5.21 10.76 1.38
CA GLU A 10 5.59 11.92 0.57
C GLU A 10 7.11 12.04 0.39
N LEU A 11 7.88 11.84 1.47
CA LEU A 11 9.34 11.81 1.42
C LEU A 11 9.85 10.66 0.55
N SER A 12 9.19 9.50 0.61
CA SER A 12 9.59 8.32 -0.15
C SER A 12 9.36 8.50 -1.65
N ILE A 13 8.21 9.10 -2.04
CA ILE A 13 7.93 9.36 -3.46
C ILE A 13 8.80 10.49 -4.02
N ASP A 14 9.20 11.48 -3.19
CA ASP A 14 10.17 12.50 -3.59
C ASP A 14 11.51 11.90 -3.99
N ILE A 15 12.04 11.03 -3.12
CA ILE A 15 13.30 10.34 -3.38
C ILE A 15 13.13 9.42 -4.59
N PHE A 16 12.03 8.67 -4.67
CA PHE A 16 11.75 7.79 -5.81
C PHE A 16 11.72 8.57 -7.14
N PHE A 17 11.03 9.71 -7.20
CA PHE A 17 10.98 10.51 -8.42
C PHE A 17 12.32 11.14 -8.79
N SER A 18 13.16 11.48 -7.81
CA SER A 18 14.53 11.94 -8.03
C SER A 18 15.44 10.82 -8.56
N GLU A 19 15.55 9.73 -7.79
CA GLU A 19 16.57 8.70 -7.98
C GLU A 19 16.19 7.69 -9.08
N GLU A 20 14.89 7.48 -9.32
CA GLU A 20 14.38 6.52 -10.30
C GLU A 20 13.85 7.18 -11.57
N LEU A 21 14.11 8.48 -11.78
CA LEU A 21 13.59 9.23 -12.93
C LEU A 21 13.90 8.52 -14.26
N GLU A 22 15.13 8.08 -14.45
CA GLU A 22 15.53 7.35 -15.67
C GLU A 22 14.76 6.02 -15.82
N ASN A 23 14.54 5.28 -14.74
CA ASN A 23 13.78 4.03 -14.78
C ASN A 23 12.31 4.28 -15.15
N ILE A 24 11.71 5.34 -14.61
CA ILE A 24 10.34 5.76 -14.94
C ILE A 24 10.26 6.16 -16.42
N LEU A 25 11.19 6.99 -16.90
CA LEU A 25 11.20 7.48 -18.28
C LEU A 25 11.51 6.39 -19.32
N ASN A 26 12.30 5.39 -18.94
CA ASN A 26 12.60 4.21 -19.77
C ASN A 26 11.49 3.14 -19.73
N ASP A 27 10.33 3.46 -19.15
CA ASP A 27 9.17 2.58 -19.09
C ASP A 27 9.49 1.22 -18.42
N VAL A 28 10.38 1.22 -17.42
CA VAL A 28 10.74 0.01 -16.65
C VAL A 28 9.49 -0.60 -16.00
N ASN A 29 9.46 -1.93 -15.88
CA ASN A 29 8.29 -2.66 -15.38
C ASN A 29 7.87 -2.20 -13.97
N GLU A 30 6.56 -2.12 -13.73
CA GLU A 30 5.94 -1.68 -12.46
C GLU A 30 6.51 -2.45 -11.26
N ARG A 31 6.70 -3.78 -11.36
CA ARG A 31 7.27 -4.60 -10.29
C ARG A 31 8.67 -4.13 -9.87
N ASN A 32 9.49 -3.70 -10.82
CA ASN A 32 10.81 -3.17 -10.51
C ASN A 32 10.69 -1.80 -9.82
N LEU A 33 9.86 -0.91 -10.35
CA LEU A 33 9.60 0.42 -9.75
C LEU A 33 9.07 0.30 -8.32
N CYS A 34 8.15 -0.63 -8.06
CA CYS A 34 7.63 -0.92 -6.72
C CYS A 34 8.73 -1.42 -5.78
N GLY A 35 9.61 -2.31 -6.26
CA GLY A 35 10.77 -2.75 -5.49
C GLY A 35 11.72 -1.61 -5.11
N ARG A 36 11.91 -0.63 -6.01
CA ARG A 36 12.71 0.57 -5.74
C ARG A 36 12.03 1.49 -4.73
N LEU A 37 10.74 1.78 -4.90
CA LEU A 37 9.96 2.59 -3.97
C LEU A 37 9.91 1.97 -2.55
N ALA A 38 9.81 0.64 -2.45
CA ALA A 38 9.83 -0.05 -1.16
C ALA A 38 11.11 0.23 -0.37
N ILE A 39 12.28 0.30 -1.03
CA ILE A 39 13.55 0.64 -0.37
C ILE A 39 13.48 2.03 0.26
N TYR A 40 12.99 3.04 -0.49
CA TYR A 40 12.86 4.41 0.01
C TYR A 40 11.83 4.50 1.14
N LEU A 41 10.71 3.79 1.00
CA LEU A 41 9.67 3.72 2.02
C LEU A 41 10.15 3.15 3.34
N GLU A 42 10.88 2.03 3.30
CA GLU A 42 11.43 1.42 4.51
C GLU A 42 12.47 2.32 5.19
N ASN A 43 13.34 2.96 4.40
CA ASN A 43 14.35 3.87 4.93
C ASN A 43 13.71 5.11 5.58
N ALA A 44 12.75 5.74 4.89
CA ALA A 44 12.01 6.88 5.43
C ALA A 44 11.26 6.52 6.72
N ALA A 45 10.66 5.32 6.79
CA ALA A 45 10.03 4.82 8.01
C ALA A 45 11.04 4.66 9.16
N LYS A 46 12.20 4.06 8.90
CA LYS A 46 13.27 3.89 9.91
C LYS A 46 13.78 5.22 10.44
N GLU A 47 14.05 6.18 9.56
CA GLU A 47 14.54 7.52 9.91
C GLU A 47 13.52 8.28 10.76
N ASN A 48 12.23 8.09 10.48
CA ASN A 48 11.11 8.63 11.25
C ASN A 48 10.72 7.78 12.47
N ARG A 49 11.61 6.89 12.91
CA ARG A 49 11.50 6.07 14.14
C ARG A 49 10.35 5.05 14.14
N ILE A 50 9.82 4.68 12.97
CA ILE A 50 8.90 3.55 12.81
C ILE A 50 9.73 2.26 12.76
N LYS A 51 10.04 1.71 13.93
CA LYS A 51 10.86 0.49 14.08
C LYS A 51 10.01 -0.77 14.07
N GLY A 52 10.59 -1.87 13.55
CA GLY A 52 9.91 -3.17 13.50
C GLY A 52 8.90 -3.31 12.36
N TYR A 53 8.89 -2.36 11.43
CA TYR A 53 8.11 -2.42 10.20
C TYR A 53 9.04 -2.52 8.98
N TYR A 54 8.54 -3.19 7.96
CA TYR A 54 9.25 -3.50 6.72
C TYR A 54 8.39 -3.10 5.54
N ALA A 55 9.01 -2.56 4.49
CA ALA A 55 8.33 -2.30 3.24
C ALA A 55 8.58 -3.47 2.29
N ASP A 56 7.58 -4.33 2.14
CA ASP A 56 7.70 -5.53 1.32
C ASP A 56 6.86 -5.41 0.05
N PRO A 57 7.46 -5.58 -1.14
CA PRO A 57 6.71 -5.69 -2.38
C PRO A 57 6.06 -7.07 -2.52
N GLU A 58 4.83 -7.12 -3.05
CA GLU A 58 4.09 -8.36 -3.37
C GLU A 58 3.93 -9.36 -2.21
N TYR A 59 3.98 -8.87 -0.96
CA TYR A 59 3.97 -9.72 0.21
C TYR A 59 2.58 -10.32 0.48
N ASN A 60 2.43 -11.60 0.14
CA ASN A 60 1.15 -12.32 0.15
C ASN A 60 1.10 -13.48 1.16
N ARG A 61 1.91 -13.45 2.23
CA ARG A 61 1.98 -14.51 3.25
C ARG A 61 1.53 -14.04 4.64
N LYS A 62 0.91 -14.93 5.41
CA LYS A 62 0.63 -14.79 6.85
C LYS A 62 1.58 -15.67 7.66
N GLN A 63 1.37 -15.73 8.98
CA GLN A 63 2.02 -16.70 9.86
C GLN A 63 1.84 -18.13 9.29
N ASN A 64 2.87 -18.96 9.47
CA ASN A 64 2.93 -20.33 8.95
C ASN A 64 2.82 -20.46 7.41
N GLY A 65 3.05 -19.39 6.65
CA GLY A 65 3.12 -19.44 5.19
C GLY A 65 1.78 -19.49 4.46
N GLN A 66 0.67 -19.24 5.16
CA GLN A 66 -0.66 -19.15 4.55
C GLN A 66 -0.77 -17.94 3.61
N VAL A 67 -1.57 -18.04 2.55
CA VAL A 67 -1.79 -16.92 1.62
C VAL A 67 -2.65 -15.85 2.30
N LYS A 68 -2.27 -14.57 2.16
CA LYS A 68 -3.10 -13.46 2.63
C LYS A 68 -4.37 -13.37 1.77
N THR A 69 -5.51 -13.19 2.43
CA THR A 69 -6.81 -12.93 1.80
C THR A 69 -7.42 -11.65 2.35
N ILE A 70 -8.31 -11.03 1.57
CA ILE A 70 -9.18 -9.93 1.99
C ILE A 70 -10.64 -10.30 1.71
N LEU A 71 -11.56 -9.63 2.38
CA LEU A 71 -12.95 -9.56 1.94
C LEU A 71 -13.09 -8.33 1.04
N ASP A 72 -13.55 -8.55 -0.19
CA ASP A 72 -13.85 -7.46 -1.10
C ASP A 72 -15.16 -6.73 -0.72
N GLU A 73 -15.60 -5.77 -1.52
CA GLU A 73 -16.85 -5.02 -1.29
C GLU A 73 -18.10 -5.91 -1.39
N GLU A 74 -18.00 -7.07 -2.02
CA GLU A 74 -19.07 -8.05 -2.23
C GLU A 74 -19.01 -9.21 -1.21
N MET A 75 -18.12 -9.11 -0.20
CA MET A 75 -17.88 -10.14 0.82
C MET A 75 -17.32 -11.46 0.28
N ASN A 76 -16.67 -11.43 -0.90
CA ASN A 76 -15.93 -12.57 -1.40
C ASN A 76 -14.52 -12.60 -0.82
N VAL A 77 -14.05 -13.81 -0.50
CA VAL A 77 -12.65 -14.03 -0.08
C VAL A 77 -11.77 -14.02 -1.32
N VAL A 78 -10.87 -13.04 -1.40
CA VAL A 78 -9.92 -12.91 -2.52
C VAL A 78 -8.48 -12.89 -2.02
N ASN A 79 -7.58 -13.52 -2.77
CA ASN A 79 -6.15 -13.46 -2.49
C ASN A 79 -5.66 -12.03 -2.66
N ILE A 80 -4.88 -11.54 -1.70
CA ILE A 80 -4.30 -10.20 -1.79
C ILE A 80 -2.83 -10.28 -2.20
N ASN A 81 -2.54 -9.50 -3.23
CA ASN A 81 -1.21 -9.13 -3.65
C ASN A 81 -1.24 -7.62 -3.89
N CYS A 82 -0.78 -6.86 -2.89
CA CYS A 82 -0.53 -5.43 -3.07
C CYS A 82 0.86 -5.25 -3.66
N ASP A 83 1.03 -4.19 -4.44
CA ASP A 83 2.33 -3.87 -4.99
C ASP A 83 3.37 -3.61 -3.89
N ILE A 84 3.02 -2.84 -2.84
CA ILE A 84 3.87 -2.60 -1.66
C ILE A 84 3.03 -2.53 -0.40
N ILE A 85 3.55 -3.09 0.70
CA ILE A 85 3.00 -2.90 2.05
C ILE A 85 4.08 -2.48 3.03
N LEU A 86 3.76 -1.57 3.95
CA LEU A 86 4.56 -1.26 5.14
C LEU A 86 3.87 -1.90 6.35
N HIS A 87 4.48 -2.94 6.90
CA HIS A 87 3.86 -3.74 7.95
C HIS A 87 4.88 -4.41 8.89
N SER A 88 4.43 -4.91 10.04
CA SER A 88 5.31 -5.51 11.05
C SER A 88 5.61 -6.99 10.82
N ARG A 89 5.09 -7.58 9.73
CA ARG A 89 5.09 -9.02 9.45
C ARG A 89 4.41 -9.85 10.57
N GLY A 90 3.40 -9.28 11.21
CA GLY A 90 2.63 -9.90 12.30
C GLY A 90 3.30 -9.84 13.67
N ASN A 91 4.38 -9.08 13.84
CA ASN A 91 5.10 -8.96 15.12
C ASN A 91 4.47 -7.94 16.09
N ILE A 92 3.68 -6.99 15.58
CA ILE A 92 3.02 -5.93 16.36
C ILE A 92 1.51 -6.09 16.19
N VAL A 93 0.88 -6.90 17.04
CA VAL A 93 -0.55 -7.24 16.95
C VAL A 93 -1.44 -5.99 17.04
N ALA A 94 -1.09 -5.04 17.90
CA ALA A 94 -1.87 -3.81 18.10
C ALA A 94 -1.99 -2.95 16.84
N GLN A 95 -1.02 -3.05 15.92
CA GLN A 95 -1.03 -2.32 14.65
C GLN A 95 -0.04 -2.99 13.66
N ASP A 96 -0.44 -4.09 13.03
CA ASP A 96 0.48 -4.78 12.09
C ASP A 96 0.66 -3.99 10.79
N ASN A 97 -0.44 -3.47 10.25
CA ASN A 97 -0.54 -2.91 8.92
C ASN A 97 -0.51 -1.38 8.98
N LEU A 98 0.45 -0.71 8.33
CA LEU A 98 0.53 0.77 8.33
C LEU A 98 0.11 1.37 6.99
N ILE A 99 0.81 1.01 5.91
CA ILE A 99 0.61 1.58 4.57
C ILE A 99 0.45 0.46 3.55
N ALA A 100 -0.52 0.58 2.66
CA ALA A 100 -0.60 -0.22 1.43
C ALA A 100 -0.46 0.72 0.21
N ILE A 101 0.25 0.30 -0.83
CA ILE A 101 0.44 1.07 -2.05
C ILE A 101 0.11 0.19 -3.25
N GLU A 102 -0.62 0.76 -4.20
CA GLU A 102 -0.81 0.22 -5.56
C GLU A 102 -0.23 1.22 -6.56
N MET A 103 0.54 0.74 -7.53
CA MET A 103 1.19 1.54 -8.56
C MET A 103 0.82 1.03 -9.95
N LYS A 104 0.32 1.95 -10.78
CA LYS A 104 0.00 1.68 -12.18
C LYS A 104 0.61 2.72 -13.10
N LYS A 105 0.91 2.32 -14.33
CA LYS A 105 1.14 3.26 -15.43
C LYS A 105 -0.19 3.71 -16.02
N SER A 106 -0.25 4.96 -16.47
CA SER A 106 -1.50 5.56 -16.96
C SER A 106 -2.07 4.90 -18.21
N ASN A 107 -1.24 4.15 -18.95
CA ASN A 107 -1.64 3.39 -20.13
C ASN A 107 -2.26 2.01 -19.82
N ARG A 108 -2.31 1.59 -18.55
CA ARG A 108 -3.00 0.36 -18.14
C ARG A 108 -4.52 0.49 -18.31
N PRO A 109 -5.25 -0.63 -18.51
CA PRO A 109 -6.70 -0.62 -18.60
C PRO A 109 -7.37 -0.03 -17.35
N GLU A 110 -8.44 0.74 -17.52
CA GLU A 110 -9.15 1.37 -16.41
C GLU A 110 -9.73 0.36 -15.41
N GLU A 111 -10.14 -0.82 -15.90
CA GLU A 111 -10.62 -1.91 -15.05
C GLU A 111 -9.57 -2.39 -14.05
N GLU A 112 -8.30 -2.46 -14.44
CA GLU A 112 -7.19 -2.82 -13.54
C GLU A 112 -7.01 -1.74 -12.47
N LYS A 113 -7.05 -0.47 -12.86
CA LYS A 113 -6.92 0.67 -11.95
C LYS A 113 -8.05 0.71 -10.92
N GLU A 114 -9.28 0.49 -11.36
CA GLU A 114 -10.44 0.44 -10.46
C GLU A 114 -10.37 -0.77 -9.51
N SER A 115 -9.86 -1.91 -9.97
CA SER A 115 -9.60 -3.07 -9.10
C SER A 115 -8.59 -2.74 -7.99
N ASP A 116 -7.52 -2.04 -8.30
CA ASP A 116 -6.51 -1.59 -7.34
C ASP A 116 -7.10 -0.61 -6.31
N LYS A 117 -7.90 0.36 -6.77
CA LYS A 117 -8.60 1.31 -5.88
C LYS A 117 -9.59 0.60 -4.95
N LYS A 118 -10.37 -0.36 -5.45
CA LYS A 118 -11.27 -1.20 -4.62
C LYS A 118 -10.49 -1.96 -3.55
N ARG A 119 -9.33 -2.53 -3.91
CA ARG A 119 -8.45 -3.24 -2.98
C ARG A 119 -7.96 -2.32 -1.85
N LEU A 120 -7.53 -1.10 -2.16
CA LEU A 120 -7.14 -0.10 -1.16
C LEU A 120 -8.29 0.30 -0.22
N ARG A 121 -9.52 0.42 -0.74
CA ARG A 121 -10.70 0.63 0.10
C ARG A 121 -10.90 -0.54 1.06
N ALA A 122 -10.88 -1.78 0.57
CA ALA A 122 -11.03 -2.96 1.42
C ALA A 122 -9.95 -3.02 2.53
N LEU A 123 -8.69 -2.77 2.18
CA LEU A 123 -7.55 -2.83 3.10
C LEU A 123 -7.55 -1.79 4.21
N THR A 124 -8.08 -0.61 3.90
CA THR A 124 -8.09 0.53 4.83
C THR A 124 -9.33 0.56 5.72
N LYS A 125 -10.25 -0.41 5.61
CA LYS A 125 -11.35 -0.58 6.57
C LYS A 125 -10.77 -0.94 7.96
N ASP A 126 -11.37 -0.39 9.02
CA ASP A 126 -10.96 -0.63 10.40
C ASP A 126 -11.18 -2.12 10.77
N SER A 127 -12.31 -2.68 10.37
CA SER A 127 -12.64 -4.10 10.42
C SER A 127 -13.68 -4.43 9.36
N TYR A 128 -13.75 -5.70 8.98
CA TYR A 128 -14.97 -6.29 8.44
C TYR A 128 -15.78 -6.71 9.67
N ASP A 129 -16.97 -6.16 9.90
CA ASP A 129 -17.70 -6.25 11.16
C ASP A 129 -17.72 -7.69 11.79
N ASP A 130 -17.52 -7.74 13.11
CA ASP A 130 -17.75 -8.86 14.05
C ASP A 130 -17.03 -10.22 13.87
N ILE A 131 -15.84 -10.27 13.28
CA ILE A 131 -14.94 -11.44 13.43
C ILE A 131 -13.66 -11.06 14.16
N TRP A 132 -13.81 -10.42 15.32
CA TRP A 132 -12.78 -10.52 16.35
C TRP A 132 -12.97 -11.87 17.02
N SER A 133 -11.92 -12.70 17.01
CA SER A 133 -11.84 -13.79 17.96
C SER A 133 -12.14 -13.21 19.35
N PHE A 134 -13.12 -13.79 20.03
CA PHE A 134 -13.67 -13.36 21.32
C PHE A 134 -12.60 -13.15 22.42
N ASP A 135 -11.37 -13.58 22.14
CA ASP A 135 -10.24 -13.60 23.06
C ASP A 135 -9.28 -12.43 22.86
N GLY A 136 -9.40 -11.63 21.78
CA GLY A 136 -8.54 -10.46 21.54
C GLY A 136 -7.06 -10.78 21.23
N VAL A 137 -6.72 -12.06 20.98
CA VAL A 137 -5.35 -12.52 20.76
C VAL A 137 -5.07 -12.95 19.30
N ALA A 138 -6.08 -13.34 18.52
CA ALA A 138 -5.85 -13.86 17.17
C ALA A 138 -5.92 -12.77 16.08
N LEU A 139 -4.94 -12.80 15.17
CA LEU A 139 -4.95 -11.99 13.95
C LEU A 139 -6.17 -12.36 13.08
N PRO A 140 -6.78 -11.38 12.39
CA PRO A 140 -7.97 -11.63 11.59
C PRO A 140 -7.71 -12.62 10.44
N GLU A 141 -8.72 -13.45 10.15
CA GLU A 141 -8.71 -14.41 9.04
C GLU A 141 -8.60 -13.71 7.67
N HIS A 142 -8.94 -12.42 7.59
CA HIS A 142 -8.77 -11.57 6.42
C HIS A 142 -7.98 -10.31 6.78
N VAL A 143 -7.13 -9.86 5.86
CA VAL A 143 -6.20 -8.74 6.09
C VAL A 143 -6.96 -7.41 5.94
N CYS A 144 -6.94 -6.59 6.98
CA CYS A 144 -7.43 -5.20 6.96
C CYS A 144 -6.69 -4.36 8.02
N GLY A 145 -7.16 -3.14 8.25
CA GLY A 145 -6.60 -2.26 9.28
C GLY A 145 -5.34 -1.52 8.87
N TYR A 146 -5.07 -1.40 7.56
CA TYR A 146 -4.06 -0.44 7.09
C TYR A 146 -4.51 0.98 7.42
N ILE A 147 -3.63 1.77 8.04
CA ILE A 147 -3.97 3.14 8.46
C ILE A 147 -4.18 4.05 7.25
N LEU A 148 -3.34 3.88 6.22
CA LEU A 148 -3.39 4.61 4.95
C LEU A 148 -3.19 3.66 3.76
N GLY A 149 -3.87 3.96 2.67
CA GLY A 149 -3.66 3.34 1.37
C GLY A 149 -3.34 4.41 0.32
N PHE A 150 -2.39 4.15 -0.58
CA PHE A 150 -2.03 5.09 -1.64
C PHE A 150 -2.14 4.43 -3.00
N TYR A 151 -2.84 5.08 -3.92
CA TYR A 151 -2.81 4.72 -5.33
C TYR A 151 -1.89 5.70 -6.07
N MET A 152 -0.99 5.17 -6.88
CA MET A 152 -0.06 5.93 -7.70
C MET A 152 -0.29 5.61 -9.17
N GLU A 153 -0.56 6.62 -9.99
CA GLU A 153 -0.67 6.47 -11.43
C GLU A 153 0.37 7.31 -12.17
N LEU A 154 1.38 6.64 -12.71
CA LEU A 154 2.50 7.24 -13.44
C LEU A 154 2.10 7.58 -14.87
N ASN A 155 2.10 8.87 -15.20
CA ASN A 155 1.92 9.37 -16.56
C ASN A 155 3.26 9.84 -17.13
N ILE A 156 4.00 8.89 -17.74
CA ILE A 156 5.32 9.13 -18.31
C ILE A 156 5.29 10.23 -19.39
N LYS A 157 4.22 10.30 -20.18
CA LYS A 157 4.07 11.32 -21.23
C LYS A 157 3.89 12.73 -20.66
N ALA A 158 3.07 12.86 -19.62
CA ALA A 158 2.80 14.14 -18.96
C ALA A 158 3.82 14.50 -17.88
N ARG A 159 4.75 13.59 -17.55
CA ARG A 159 5.76 13.75 -16.49
C ARG A 159 5.14 14.08 -15.14
N ASN A 160 4.09 13.34 -14.79
CA ASN A 160 3.41 13.49 -13.52
C ASN A 160 2.82 12.17 -13.02
N CYS A 161 2.57 12.13 -11.73
CA CYS A 161 1.91 11.05 -11.03
C CYS A 161 0.60 11.58 -10.46
N LEU A 162 -0.52 10.94 -10.79
CA LEU A 162 -1.75 11.10 -10.01
C LEU A 162 -1.59 10.26 -8.73
N LEU A 163 -1.98 10.85 -7.60
CA LEU A 163 -1.90 10.25 -6.29
C LEU A 163 -3.28 10.33 -5.64
N GLU A 164 -3.72 9.22 -5.05
CA GLU A 164 -4.95 9.18 -4.24
C GLU A 164 -4.66 8.57 -2.87
N CYS A 165 -5.23 9.14 -1.82
CA CYS A 165 -5.10 8.65 -0.46
C CYS A 165 -6.42 8.05 0.05
N TYR A 166 -6.33 6.84 0.60
CA TYR A 166 -7.43 6.05 1.13
C TYR A 166 -7.30 5.84 2.64
N GLN A 167 -8.42 5.94 3.34
CA GLN A 167 -8.50 5.72 4.79
C GLN A 167 -9.91 5.30 5.17
N LYS A 168 -10.05 4.35 6.10
CA LYS A 168 -11.35 3.84 6.59
C LYS A 168 -12.25 3.39 5.42
N GLY A 169 -11.65 2.84 4.37
CA GLY A 169 -12.33 2.37 3.18
C GLY A 169 -12.85 3.44 2.21
N ILE A 170 -12.46 4.70 2.38
CA ILE A 170 -12.89 5.79 1.49
C ILE A 170 -11.69 6.56 0.93
N LYS A 171 -11.83 7.11 -0.29
CA LYS A 171 -10.89 8.09 -0.83
C LYS A 171 -11.05 9.40 -0.05
N THR A 172 -9.95 9.91 0.48
CA THR A 172 -9.93 11.14 1.30
C THR A 172 -9.51 12.36 0.50
N HIS A 173 -8.51 12.23 -0.36
CA HIS A 173 -8.01 13.30 -1.22
C HIS A 173 -7.21 12.71 -2.39
N GLU A 174 -7.02 13.54 -3.42
CA GLU A 174 -6.18 13.25 -4.58
C GLU A 174 -5.34 14.50 -4.93
N TRP A 175 -4.17 14.28 -5.52
CA TRP A 175 -3.29 15.33 -5.98
C TRP A 175 -2.41 14.84 -7.12
N ILE A 176 -1.77 15.78 -7.82
CA ILE A 176 -0.83 15.49 -8.90
C ILE A 176 0.56 15.95 -8.46
N ARG A 177 1.55 15.11 -8.70
CA ARG A 177 2.96 15.42 -8.45
C ARG A 177 3.77 15.29 -9.73
N ASN A 178 4.51 16.32 -10.10
CA ASN A 178 5.40 16.26 -11.26
C ASN A 178 6.71 15.57 -10.90
N TYR A 179 7.33 14.92 -11.88
CA TYR A 179 8.65 14.29 -11.77
C TYR A 179 9.48 14.50 -13.04
#